data_AF-A0A7H4MX64-F1
#
_entry.id   AF-A0A7H4MX64-F1
#
_cell.length_a   1.000
_cell.length_b   1.000
_cell.length_c   1.000
_cell.angle_alpha   90.00
_cell.angle_beta   90.00
_cell.angle_gamma   90.00
#
_symmetry.space_group_name_H-M   'P 1'
#
loop_
_entity.id
_entity.type
_entity.pdbx_description
1 polymer ?
#
loop_
_entity_poly.entity_id
_entity_poly.type
_entity_poly.pdbx_seq_one_letter_code
_entity_poly.pdbx_strand_id
1 'polypeptide(L)'
;MSQLFSPVRIGKLELENRIVIAPMCQYSADNGKATAWHRIHLGQLAFSGAGLLIIEASAVEPAGRITPADLGLWNDETEAALRTVLNDIRQYASIPIGIQLGHAGRKASSAAPWLGGYQLAHDSGGWDTVAPSALAYGEGERPPVELTQDHMKRIKQSFVDSARRAERMGIELIELHAAHGYLLHQFLSPLSNQRTDEYGGSLENRLRFPLEIFRPSVRPSVRTSRWASDFQQQTGWMAAGITHNRLSSASSLRRLAATIFMFPAAGCRLIRRFRWARLSAAVRA
;
A
#
# COMPACT_ATOMS: atom_id res chain seq x y z
N MET A 1 4.01 -33.13 1.08
CA MET A 1 4.21 -31.87 1.82
C MET A 1 3.12 -30.88 1.45
N SER A 2 2.64 -30.08 2.40
CA SER A 2 1.61 -29.07 2.14
C SER A 2 2.13 -27.95 1.25
N GLN A 3 1.30 -27.48 0.31
CA GLN A 3 1.59 -26.31 -0.53
C GLN A 3 1.79 -25.03 0.29
N LEU A 4 1.21 -24.96 1.49
CA LEU A 4 1.36 -23.81 2.38
C LEU A 4 2.83 -23.58 2.79
N PHE A 5 3.58 -24.66 3.00
CA PHE A 5 5.00 -24.62 3.39
C PHE A 5 5.95 -24.76 2.20
N SER A 6 5.45 -24.62 0.96
CA SER A 6 6.32 -24.58 -0.21
C SER A 6 6.85 -23.16 -0.44
N PRO A 7 8.12 -23.00 -0.85
CA PRO A 7 8.66 -21.68 -1.18
C PRO A 7 7.87 -20.98 -2.29
N VAL A 8 7.83 -19.66 -2.22
CA VAL A 8 7.22 -18.81 -3.25
C VAL A 8 8.09 -17.58 -3.47
N ARG A 9 8.08 -17.04 -4.68
CA ARG A 9 8.79 -15.82 -5.02
C ARG A 9 7.80 -14.70 -5.31
N ILE A 10 7.99 -13.55 -4.68
CA ILE A 10 7.27 -12.32 -5.03
C ILE A 10 8.30 -11.33 -5.60
N GLY A 11 8.23 -11.07 -6.91
CA GLY A 11 9.26 -10.29 -7.59
C GLY A 11 10.64 -10.95 -7.49
N LYS A 12 11.55 -10.33 -6.73
CA LYS A 12 12.89 -10.85 -6.41
C LYS A 12 12.99 -11.44 -5.00
N LEU A 13 11.97 -11.25 -4.17
CA LEU A 13 11.96 -11.70 -2.80
C LEU A 13 11.56 -13.17 -2.75
N GLU A 14 12.42 -14.01 -2.17
CA GLU A 14 12.15 -15.42 -1.94
C GLU A 14 11.58 -15.60 -0.53
N LEU A 15 10.43 -16.26 -0.44
CA LEU A 15 9.79 -16.59 0.83
C LEU A 15 9.90 -18.09 1.05
N GLU A 16 10.25 -18.50 2.26
CA GLU A 16 10.39 -19.92 2.63
C GLU A 16 9.07 -20.67 2.59
N ASN A 17 7.95 -19.96 2.78
CA ASN A 17 6.60 -20.49 2.73
C ASN A 17 5.59 -19.41 2.29
N ARG A 18 4.32 -19.79 2.16
CA ARG A 18 3.24 -18.94 1.64
C ARG A 18 2.44 -18.22 2.73
N ILE A 19 2.94 -18.22 3.97
CA ILE A 19 2.29 -17.56 5.10
C ILE A 19 2.78 -16.11 5.12
N VAL A 20 1.85 -15.17 4.94
CA VAL A 20 2.12 -13.73 5.01
C VAL A 20 1.32 -13.16 6.17
N ILE A 21 2.01 -12.46 7.06
CA ILE A 21 1.36 -11.74 8.16
C ILE A 21 0.89 -10.40 7.62
N ALA A 22 -0.42 -10.17 7.67
CA ALA A 22 -1.08 -9.00 7.12
C ALA A 22 -0.72 -7.72 7.90
N PRO A 23 -0.79 -6.54 7.25
CA PRO A 23 -0.68 -5.26 7.93
C PRO A 23 -1.89 -5.04 8.86
N MET A 24 -1.67 -5.12 10.17
CA MET A 24 -2.71 -4.98 11.19
C MET A 24 -2.44 -3.76 12.07
N CYS A 25 -3.28 -2.72 11.96
CA CYS A 25 -3.13 -1.49 12.74
C CYS A 25 -3.13 -1.76 14.24
N GLN A 26 -2.15 -1.21 14.95
CA GLN A 26 -1.97 -1.38 16.39
C GLN A 26 -2.46 -0.17 17.18
N TYR A 27 -2.61 0.98 16.55
CA TYR A 27 -3.06 2.24 17.17
C TYR A 27 -2.26 2.56 18.47
N SER A 28 -0.95 2.34 18.42
CA SER A 28 -0.05 2.35 19.58
C SER A 28 1.21 3.20 19.34
N ALA A 29 1.19 4.07 18.33
CA ALA A 29 2.28 4.98 17.99
C ALA A 29 2.16 6.29 18.78
N ASP A 30 3.32 6.89 19.10
CA ASP A 30 3.40 8.22 19.69
C ASP A 30 3.68 9.24 18.58
N ASN A 31 2.63 9.96 18.16
CA ASN A 31 2.71 10.91 17.04
C ASN A 31 3.39 10.30 15.80
N GLY A 32 2.99 9.09 15.41
CA GLY A 32 3.58 8.35 14.30
C GLY A 32 4.85 7.58 14.61
N LYS A 33 5.51 7.82 15.75
CA LYS A 33 6.73 7.10 16.13
C LYS A 33 6.37 5.71 16.64
N ALA A 34 7.08 4.70 16.14
CA ALA A 34 7.04 3.37 16.72
C ALA A 34 7.45 3.41 18.20
N THR A 35 6.81 2.56 19.00
CA THR A 35 6.95 2.51 20.46
C THR A 35 7.42 1.12 20.90
N ALA A 36 7.62 0.93 22.21
CA ALA A 36 7.91 -0.38 22.78
C ALA A 36 6.85 -1.45 22.43
N TRP A 37 5.59 -1.05 22.23
CA TRP A 37 4.54 -1.94 21.75
C TRP A 37 4.91 -2.59 20.42
N HIS A 38 5.35 -1.78 19.44
CA HIS A 38 5.72 -2.26 18.12
C HIS A 38 6.93 -3.20 18.19
N ARG A 39 7.90 -2.92 19.08
CA ARG A 39 9.04 -3.82 19.32
C ARG A 39 8.57 -5.20 19.79
N ILE A 40 7.68 -5.24 20.78
CA ILE A 40 7.16 -6.50 21.33
C ILE A 40 6.31 -7.22 20.27
N HIS A 41 5.36 -6.53 19.65
CA HIS A 41 4.42 -7.09 18.69
C HIS A 41 5.11 -7.61 17.42
N LEU A 42 5.89 -6.76 16.74
CA LEU A 42 6.59 -7.17 15.52
C LEU A 42 7.68 -8.20 15.82
N GLY A 43 8.33 -8.12 16.99
CA GLY A 43 9.28 -9.13 17.45
C GLY A 43 8.64 -10.51 17.59
N GLN A 44 7.49 -10.62 18.26
CA GLN A 44 6.75 -11.88 18.38
C GLN A 44 6.38 -12.46 17.01
N LEU A 45 5.87 -11.63 16.11
CA LEU A 45 5.50 -12.05 14.76
C LEU A 45 6.70 -12.50 13.93
N ALA A 46 7.86 -11.87 14.14
CA ALA A 46 9.08 -12.19 13.42
C ALA A 46 9.62 -13.60 13.74
N PHE A 47 9.25 -14.19 14.88
CA PHE A 47 9.61 -15.56 15.27
C PHE A 47 8.54 -16.62 14.91
N SER A 48 7.47 -16.24 14.23
CA SER A 48 6.32 -17.12 13.98
C SER A 48 6.56 -18.26 12.98
N GLY A 49 7.64 -18.19 12.19
CA GLY A 49 7.87 -19.08 11.05
C GLY A 49 7.10 -18.69 9.77
N ALA A 50 6.41 -17.55 9.75
CA ALA A 50 5.83 -17.00 8.54
C ALA A 50 6.91 -16.61 7.51
N GLY A 51 6.57 -16.67 6.22
CA GLY A 51 7.48 -16.33 5.14
C GLY A 51 7.66 -14.83 4.93
N LEU A 52 6.72 -13.99 5.37
CA LEU A 52 6.78 -12.52 5.24
C LEU A 52 5.96 -11.86 6.36
N LEU A 53 6.50 -10.80 6.96
CA LEU A 53 5.80 -9.91 7.89
C LEU A 53 5.57 -8.55 7.23
N ILE A 54 4.33 -8.09 7.12
CA ILE A 54 4.02 -6.74 6.63
C ILE A 54 3.63 -5.85 7.81
N ILE A 55 4.40 -4.79 8.03
CA ILE A 55 4.10 -3.75 9.03
C ILE A 55 2.79 -3.05 8.68
N GLU A 56 2.05 -2.67 9.72
CA GLU A 56 0.76 -1.99 9.64
C GLU A 56 0.75 -0.75 8.73
N ALA A 57 -0.46 -0.30 8.37
CA ALA A 57 -0.69 0.90 7.57
C ALA A 57 0.05 2.10 8.17
N SER A 58 1.16 2.45 7.54
CA SER A 58 2.05 3.52 7.96
C SER A 58 1.74 4.77 7.15
N ALA A 59 1.26 5.81 7.84
CA ALA A 59 0.82 7.02 7.19
C ALA A 59 1.98 7.78 6.55
N VAL A 60 1.79 8.23 5.31
CA VAL A 60 2.80 8.99 4.55
C VAL A 60 2.88 10.47 4.95
N GLU A 61 1.87 10.95 5.69
CA GLU A 61 1.81 12.29 6.27
C GLU A 61 0.91 12.28 7.52
N PRO A 62 1.06 13.23 8.46
CA PRO A 62 0.29 13.25 9.71
C PRO A 62 -1.23 13.24 9.49
N ALA A 63 -1.71 13.99 8.49
CA ALA A 63 -3.13 14.08 8.14
C ALA A 63 -3.69 12.80 7.50
N GLY A 64 -2.80 11.91 7.01
CA GLY A 64 -3.14 10.65 6.37
C GLY A 64 -3.36 9.49 7.34
N ARG A 65 -3.16 9.68 8.64
CA ARG A 65 -3.44 8.67 9.66
C ARG A 65 -4.94 8.36 9.75
N ILE A 66 -5.30 7.14 10.12
CA ILE A 66 -6.65 6.77 10.52
C ILE A 66 -6.94 7.38 11.89
N THR A 67 -6.06 7.14 12.87
CA THR A 67 -6.20 7.62 14.25
C THR A 67 -4.97 8.43 14.70
N PRO A 68 -5.06 9.21 15.79
CA PRO A 68 -3.89 9.90 16.34
C PRO A 68 -2.70 8.98 16.67
N ALA A 69 -2.98 7.70 16.98
CA ALA A 69 -2.01 6.71 17.41
C ALA A 69 -1.53 5.77 16.29
N ASP A 70 -1.79 6.11 15.03
CA ASP A 70 -1.29 5.34 13.89
C ASP A 70 0.20 5.52 13.68
N LEU A 71 0.85 4.45 13.21
CA LEU A 71 2.25 4.47 12.79
C LEU A 71 2.44 5.41 11.58
N GLY A 72 3.55 6.13 11.57
CA GLY A 72 3.91 7.10 10.55
C GLY A 72 5.24 6.79 9.88
N LEU A 73 5.42 7.29 8.65
CA LEU A 73 6.71 7.30 7.98
C LEU A 73 6.89 8.56 7.10
N TRP A 74 6.65 9.73 7.69
CA TRP A 74 6.60 11.01 6.97
C TRP A 74 7.79 11.94 7.22
N ASN A 75 8.60 11.69 8.26
CA ASN A 75 9.76 12.50 8.61
C ASN A 75 10.89 11.63 9.18
N ASP A 76 11.98 12.27 9.59
CA ASP A 76 13.18 11.57 10.06
C ASP A 76 13.00 11.01 11.47
N GLU A 77 12.13 11.62 12.29
CA GLU A 77 11.80 11.14 13.64
C GLU A 77 11.01 9.82 13.60
N THR A 78 10.00 9.75 12.73
CA THR A 78 9.19 8.53 12.53
C THR A 78 10.03 7.42 11.90
N GLU A 79 10.90 7.74 10.95
CA GLU A 79 11.89 6.82 10.39
C GLU A 79 12.84 6.28 11.47
N ALA A 80 13.44 7.15 12.28
CA ALA A 80 14.39 6.76 13.32
C ALA A 80 13.76 5.82 14.36
N ALA A 81 12.53 6.13 14.80
CA ALA A 81 11.81 5.30 15.75
C ALA A 81 11.56 3.89 15.21
N LEU A 82 11.06 3.77 13.96
CA LEU A 82 10.81 2.47 13.34
C LEU A 82 12.11 1.72 13.04
N ARG A 83 13.16 2.42 12.61
CA ARG A 83 14.49 1.84 12.37
C ARG A 83 15.06 1.17 13.62
N THR A 84 14.92 1.80 14.80
CA THR A 84 15.36 1.19 16.06
C THR A 84 14.65 -0.14 16.31
N VAL A 85 13.32 -0.19 16.14
CA VAL A 85 12.55 -1.43 16.28
C VAL A 85 13.04 -2.51 15.30
N LEU A 86 13.24 -2.16 14.03
CA LEU A 86 13.71 -3.10 13.02
C LEU A 86 15.12 -3.62 13.27
N ASN A 87 16.02 -2.77 13.76
CA ASN A 87 17.38 -3.17 14.10
C ASN A 87 17.41 -4.17 15.26
N ASP A 88 16.53 -4.01 16.25
CA ASP A 88 16.41 -4.96 17.36
C ASP A 88 15.88 -6.32 16.87
N ILE A 89 14.87 -6.32 16.00
CA ILE A 89 14.28 -7.56 15.46
C ILE A 89 15.28 -8.33 14.60
N ARG A 90 16.01 -7.65 13.71
CA ARG A 90 16.97 -8.27 12.79
C ARG A 90 18.20 -8.89 13.46
N GLN A 91 18.46 -8.59 14.73
CA GLN A 91 19.50 -9.28 15.50
C GLN A 91 19.14 -10.75 15.78
N TYR A 92 17.85 -11.09 15.72
CA TYR A 92 17.35 -12.38 16.18
C TYR A 92 16.47 -13.10 15.15
N ALA A 93 15.90 -12.40 14.17
CA ALA A 93 15.02 -12.97 13.15
C ALA A 93 15.48 -12.60 11.73
N SER A 94 15.33 -13.55 10.80
CA SER A 94 15.66 -13.41 9.37
C SER A 94 14.43 -13.31 8.46
N ILE A 95 13.22 -13.25 9.04
CA ILE A 95 11.97 -13.11 8.27
C ILE A 95 12.03 -11.86 7.39
N PRO A 96 11.66 -11.97 6.10
CA PRO A 96 11.48 -10.81 5.27
C PRO A 96 10.46 -9.83 5.85
N ILE A 97 10.78 -8.53 5.82
CA ILE A 97 9.92 -7.48 6.37
C ILE A 97 9.44 -6.54 5.26
N GLY A 98 8.13 -6.47 5.09
CA GLY A 98 7.44 -5.49 4.29
C GLY A 98 6.78 -4.38 5.13
N ILE A 99 6.29 -3.34 4.46
CA ILE A 99 5.52 -2.25 5.08
C ILE A 99 4.36 -1.84 4.18
N GLN A 100 3.19 -1.57 4.76
CA GLN A 100 2.09 -0.97 4.03
C GLN A 100 2.11 0.55 4.18
N LEU A 101 2.24 1.30 3.08
CA LEU A 101 2.15 2.76 3.06
C LEU A 101 0.73 3.20 2.69
N GLY A 102 0.16 4.11 3.47
CA GLY A 102 -1.24 4.50 3.33
C GLY A 102 -1.54 5.96 3.59
N HIS A 103 -2.74 6.35 3.17
CA HIS A 103 -3.37 7.62 3.50
C HIS A 103 -4.87 7.38 3.65
N ALA A 104 -5.45 7.63 4.82
CA ALA A 104 -6.82 7.27 5.15
C ALA A 104 -7.88 8.13 4.41
N GLY A 105 -7.50 9.30 3.91
CA GLY A 105 -8.39 10.18 3.15
C GLY A 105 -9.57 10.62 4.02
N ARG A 106 -10.81 10.53 3.52
CA ARG A 106 -12.01 10.90 4.33
C ARG A 106 -12.26 10.06 5.58
N LYS A 107 -11.58 8.91 5.74
CA LYS A 107 -11.66 8.07 6.95
C LYS A 107 -10.55 8.38 7.98
N ALA A 108 -9.73 9.39 7.71
CA ALA A 108 -8.76 9.90 8.67
C ALA A 108 -9.46 10.55 9.87
N SER A 109 -8.68 10.93 10.88
CA SER A 109 -9.20 11.65 12.06
C SER A 109 -10.31 10.87 12.79
N SER A 110 -10.13 9.56 12.95
CA SER A 110 -11.06 8.68 13.65
C SER A 110 -10.51 8.24 15.00
N ALA A 111 -11.41 7.93 15.93
CA ALA A 111 -11.06 7.30 17.20
C ALA A 111 -10.55 5.87 16.97
N ALA A 112 -9.74 5.34 17.90
CA ALA A 112 -9.36 3.93 17.86
C ALA A 112 -10.60 3.01 17.93
N PRO A 113 -10.54 1.78 17.39
CA PRO A 113 -11.71 0.90 17.34
C PRO A 113 -12.37 0.65 18.71
N TRP A 114 -11.57 0.47 19.77
CA TRP A 114 -12.09 0.27 21.14
C TRP A 114 -12.70 1.54 21.77
N LEU A 115 -12.49 2.70 21.17
CA LEU A 115 -13.15 3.96 21.53
C LEU A 115 -14.37 4.24 20.66
N GLY A 116 -14.75 3.32 19.76
CA GLY A 116 -15.96 3.42 18.93
C GLY A 116 -15.71 3.76 17.47
N GLY A 117 -14.48 4.08 17.06
CA GLY A 117 -14.14 4.26 15.64
C GLY A 117 -14.81 5.43 14.93
N TYR A 118 -15.41 6.37 15.67
CA TYR A 118 -16.10 7.54 15.10
C TYR A 118 -15.12 8.64 14.71
N GLN A 119 -15.54 9.54 13.82
CA GLN A 119 -14.76 10.73 13.46
C GLN A 119 -14.59 11.67 14.67
N LEU A 120 -13.35 11.93 15.07
CA LEU A 120 -13.01 12.81 16.20
C LEU A 120 -13.38 14.26 15.90
N ALA A 121 -13.90 14.99 16.88
CA ALA A 121 -14.08 16.44 16.80
C ALA A 121 -12.74 17.19 16.94
N HIS A 122 -12.66 18.44 16.45
CA HIS A 122 -11.41 19.22 16.48
C HIS A 122 -10.94 19.53 17.91
N ASP A 123 -11.87 19.79 18.82
CA ASP A 123 -11.60 19.98 20.26
C ASP A 123 -11.09 18.71 20.96
N SER A 124 -11.25 17.56 20.30
CA SER A 124 -10.87 16.24 20.78
C SER A 124 -9.66 15.68 20.01
N GLY A 125 -8.87 16.56 19.39
CA GLY A 125 -7.66 16.20 18.65
C GLY A 125 -7.90 15.70 17.21
N GLY A 126 -9.12 15.84 16.69
CA GLY A 126 -9.42 15.60 15.28
C GLY A 126 -8.87 16.68 14.35
N TRP A 127 -8.78 16.36 13.06
CA TRP A 127 -8.28 17.25 12.01
C TRP A 127 -9.14 17.19 10.74
N ASP A 128 -8.97 18.18 9.86
CA ASP A 128 -9.64 18.20 8.56
C ASP A 128 -9.12 17.08 7.66
N THR A 129 -10.05 16.28 7.15
CA THR A 129 -9.74 15.16 6.25
C THR A 129 -9.76 15.61 4.79
N VAL A 130 -9.13 14.84 3.91
CA VAL A 130 -9.07 15.14 2.47
C VAL A 130 -9.54 13.96 1.63
N ALA A 131 -10.13 14.23 0.48
CA ALA A 131 -10.68 13.20 -0.41
C ALA A 131 -10.76 13.68 -1.86
N PRO A 132 -10.99 12.78 -2.85
CA PRO A 132 -11.26 13.19 -4.22
C PRO A 132 -12.48 14.11 -4.35
N SER A 133 -13.49 14.00 -3.49
CA SER A 133 -14.68 14.87 -3.49
C SER A 133 -15.15 15.14 -2.05
N ALA A 134 -15.85 16.25 -1.83
CA ALA A 134 -16.36 16.68 -0.53
C ALA A 134 -17.58 15.86 -0.05
N LEU A 135 -17.42 14.54 0.03
CA LEU A 135 -18.45 13.59 0.43
C LEU A 135 -18.04 12.85 1.71
N ALA A 136 -18.80 13.05 2.78
CA ALA A 136 -18.63 12.35 4.05
C ALA A 136 -18.68 10.81 3.87
N TYR A 137 -18.04 10.07 4.77
CA TYR A 137 -18.06 8.60 4.71
C TYR A 137 -19.34 8.04 5.34
N GLY A 138 -19.68 8.51 6.55
CA GLY A 138 -20.92 8.20 7.26
C GLY A 138 -21.90 9.38 7.31
N GLU A 139 -23.15 9.06 7.61
CA GLU A 139 -24.17 10.07 7.93
C GLU A 139 -23.78 10.82 9.22
N GLY A 140 -23.90 12.15 9.22
CA GLY A 140 -23.52 13.00 10.35
C GLY A 140 -22.02 13.27 10.50
N GLU A 141 -21.16 12.65 9.70
CA GLU A 141 -19.73 12.98 9.67
C GLU A 141 -19.45 14.28 8.90
N ARG A 142 -18.38 14.97 9.29
CA ARG A 142 -17.91 16.16 8.59
C ARG A 142 -17.39 15.76 7.20
N PRO A 143 -17.80 16.47 6.13
CA PRO A 143 -17.29 16.21 4.80
C PRO A 143 -15.78 16.52 4.72
N PRO A 144 -15.01 15.76 3.95
CA PRO A 144 -13.60 16.04 3.70
C PRO A 144 -13.45 17.29 2.82
N VAL A 145 -12.27 17.90 2.87
CA VAL A 145 -11.84 18.89 1.88
C VAL A 145 -11.55 18.19 0.56
N GLU A 146 -12.13 18.69 -0.53
CA GLU A 146 -11.82 18.20 -1.87
C GLU A 146 -10.37 18.50 -2.24
N LEU A 147 -9.65 17.49 -2.73
CA LEU A 147 -8.25 17.64 -3.11
C LEU A 147 -8.10 18.57 -4.31
N THR A 148 -7.19 19.54 -4.21
CA THR A 148 -6.69 20.31 -5.34
C THR A 148 -5.56 19.55 -6.02
N GLN A 149 -5.14 20.00 -7.21
CA GLN A 149 -3.96 19.44 -7.88
C GLN A 149 -2.69 19.58 -7.02
N ASP A 150 -2.55 20.67 -6.27
CA ASP A 150 -1.42 20.87 -5.35
C ASP A 150 -1.46 19.90 -4.17
N HIS A 151 -2.64 19.65 -3.60
CA HIS A 151 -2.79 18.60 -2.58
C HIS A 151 -2.38 17.23 -3.13
N MET A 152 -2.85 16.88 -4.33
CA MET A 152 -2.49 15.62 -4.99
C MET A 152 -0.99 15.52 -5.26
N LYS A 153 -0.34 16.60 -5.71
CA LYS A 153 1.11 16.66 -5.92
C LYS A 153 1.88 16.44 -4.61
N ARG A 154 1.45 17.08 -3.53
CA ARG A 154 2.04 16.91 -2.19
C ARG A 154 1.92 15.47 -1.71
N ILE A 155 0.72 14.88 -1.77
CA ILE A 155 0.50 13.50 -1.33
C ILE A 155 1.33 12.51 -2.16
N LYS A 156 1.41 12.69 -3.49
CA LYS A 156 2.30 11.89 -4.34
C LYS A 156 3.75 11.93 -3.85
N GLN A 157 4.24 13.12 -3.53
CA GLN A 157 5.59 13.30 -3.00
C GLN A 157 5.76 12.63 -1.62
N SER A 158 4.77 12.74 -0.73
CA SER A 158 4.76 12.05 0.57
C SER A 158 4.93 10.54 0.40
N PHE A 159 4.19 9.89 -0.52
CA PHE A 159 4.36 8.46 -0.81
C PHE A 159 5.78 8.11 -1.28
N VAL A 160 6.35 8.92 -2.19
CA VAL A 160 7.72 8.72 -2.69
C VAL A 160 8.74 8.85 -1.55
N ASP A 161 8.58 9.84 -0.68
CA ASP A 161 9.51 10.09 0.41
C ASP A 161 9.41 9.05 1.54
N SER A 162 8.21 8.53 1.82
CA SER A 162 7.99 7.37 2.69
C SER A 162 8.56 6.09 2.08
N ALA A 163 8.40 5.88 0.78
CA ALA A 163 9.00 4.73 0.10
C ALA A 163 10.53 4.75 0.23
N ARG A 164 11.16 5.91 -0.04
CA ARG A 164 12.61 6.11 0.15
C ARG A 164 13.05 5.87 1.58
N ARG A 165 12.27 6.28 2.58
CA ARG A 165 12.51 6.00 4.00
C ARG A 165 12.51 4.50 4.27
N ALA A 166 11.50 3.79 3.78
CA ALA A 166 11.43 2.34 3.89
C ALA A 166 12.65 1.65 3.26
N GLU A 167 13.09 2.08 2.06
CA GLU A 167 14.30 1.53 1.42
C GLU A 167 15.54 1.74 2.30
N ARG A 168 15.73 2.94 2.87
CA ARG A 168 16.86 3.23 3.76
C ARG A 168 16.84 2.39 5.04
N MET A 169 15.68 1.91 5.45
CA MET A 169 15.52 1.00 6.60
C MET A 169 15.69 -0.47 6.22
N GLY A 170 15.99 -0.79 4.96
CA GLY A 170 16.15 -2.17 4.49
C GLY A 170 14.84 -2.97 4.48
N ILE A 171 13.69 -2.28 4.43
CA ILE A 171 12.41 -2.96 4.11
C ILE A 171 12.56 -3.63 2.75
N GLU A 172 11.97 -4.81 2.57
CA GLU A 172 12.15 -5.66 1.37
C GLU A 172 10.91 -5.69 0.47
N LEU A 173 9.79 -5.20 0.97
CA LEU A 173 8.52 -5.09 0.26
C LEU A 173 7.75 -3.87 0.75
N ILE A 174 7.26 -3.05 -0.18
CA ILE A 174 6.40 -1.92 0.12
C ILE A 174 5.04 -2.20 -0.51
N GLU A 175 3.99 -2.17 0.29
CA GLU A 175 2.62 -2.33 -0.15
C GLU A 175 1.93 -0.97 -0.19
N LEU A 176 1.35 -0.58 -1.34
CA LEU A 176 0.53 0.64 -1.40
C LEU A 176 -0.92 0.33 -0.99
N HIS A 177 -1.41 1.03 0.03
CA HIS A 177 -2.76 0.80 0.52
C HIS A 177 -3.83 1.42 -0.39
N ALA A 178 -4.36 0.61 -1.32
CA ALA A 178 -5.43 1.00 -2.25
C ALA A 178 -6.78 0.32 -2.00
N ALA A 179 -7.09 0.01 -0.74
CA ALA A 179 -8.28 -0.73 -0.34
C ALA A 179 -8.96 -0.09 0.89
N HIS A 180 -9.90 -0.81 1.51
CA HIS A 180 -10.58 -0.46 2.78
C HIS A 180 -11.31 0.90 2.84
N GLY A 181 -11.46 1.56 1.69
CA GLY A 181 -12.14 2.85 1.59
C GLY A 181 -11.23 4.02 1.93
N TYR A 182 -9.91 3.81 1.94
CA TYR A 182 -8.91 4.86 2.12
C TYR A 182 -8.59 5.57 0.80
N LEU A 183 -7.68 6.56 0.83
CA LEU A 183 -7.58 7.58 -0.20
C LEU A 183 -7.51 7.03 -1.64
N LEU A 184 -6.63 6.07 -1.91
CA LEU A 184 -6.52 5.54 -3.28
C LEU A 184 -7.79 4.78 -3.69
N HIS A 185 -8.41 4.01 -2.78
CA HIS A 185 -9.71 3.40 -3.04
C HIS A 185 -10.80 4.46 -3.27
N GLN A 186 -10.73 5.59 -2.58
CA GLN A 186 -11.69 6.69 -2.76
C GLN A 186 -11.63 7.25 -4.18
N PHE A 187 -10.43 7.38 -4.78
CA PHE A 187 -10.27 7.77 -6.19
C PHE A 187 -10.84 6.71 -7.14
N LEU A 188 -10.63 5.42 -6.82
CA LEU A 188 -11.10 4.30 -7.64
C LEU A 188 -12.62 4.13 -7.62
N SER A 189 -13.33 4.55 -6.58
CA SER A 189 -14.76 4.30 -6.46
C SER A 189 -15.61 5.48 -6.95
N PRO A 190 -16.59 5.28 -7.86
CA PRO A 190 -17.51 6.33 -8.27
C PRO A 190 -18.47 6.77 -7.14
N LEU A 191 -18.51 6.05 -6.01
CA LEU A 191 -19.30 6.45 -4.84
C LEU A 191 -18.63 7.59 -4.05
N SER A 192 -17.32 7.73 -4.15
CA SER A 192 -16.52 8.71 -3.40
C SER A 192 -15.81 9.72 -4.28
N ASN A 193 -15.63 9.42 -5.57
CA ASN A 193 -15.01 10.31 -6.54
C ASN A 193 -16.05 10.80 -7.55
N GLN A 194 -16.56 12.01 -7.30
CA GLN A 194 -17.47 12.77 -8.17
C GLN A 194 -16.74 13.90 -8.92
N ARG A 195 -15.40 13.83 -9.03
CA ARG A 195 -14.63 14.84 -9.75
C ARG A 195 -15.02 14.86 -11.22
N THR A 196 -14.97 16.04 -11.81
CA THR A 196 -15.23 16.29 -13.23
C THR A 196 -13.95 16.58 -14.02
N ASP A 197 -12.80 16.59 -13.36
CA ASP A 197 -11.47 16.76 -13.95
C ASP A 197 -10.86 15.43 -14.43
N GLU A 198 -9.59 15.45 -14.85
CA GLU A 198 -8.86 14.27 -15.33
C GLU A 198 -8.63 13.17 -14.29
N TYR A 199 -9.07 13.37 -13.04
CA TYR A 199 -8.99 12.40 -11.95
C TYR A 199 -10.34 11.78 -11.57
N GLY A 200 -11.45 12.13 -12.24
CA GLY A 200 -12.79 11.59 -12.00
C GLY A 200 -13.57 11.16 -13.25
N GLY A 201 -14.77 10.62 -13.03
CA GLY A 201 -15.65 10.09 -14.07
C GLY A 201 -15.20 8.73 -14.60
N SER A 202 -14.48 8.71 -15.73
CA SER A 202 -14.10 7.48 -16.42
C SER A 202 -13.21 6.58 -15.55
N LEU A 203 -13.18 5.27 -15.85
CA LEU A 203 -12.29 4.34 -15.15
C LEU A 203 -10.81 4.75 -15.29
N GLU A 204 -10.40 5.21 -16.47
CA GLU A 204 -9.04 5.68 -16.73
C GLU A 204 -8.65 6.87 -15.83
N ASN A 205 -9.54 7.86 -15.73
CA ASN A 205 -9.32 9.04 -14.88
C ASN A 205 -9.26 8.67 -13.39
N ARG A 206 -10.18 7.81 -12.94
CA ARG A 206 -10.18 7.32 -11.55
C ARG A 206 -8.93 6.51 -11.19
N LEU A 207 -8.33 5.82 -12.15
CA LEU A 207 -7.06 5.09 -12.00
C LEU A 207 -5.84 6.01 -12.03
N ARG A 208 -5.97 7.25 -12.55
CA ARG A 208 -4.84 8.15 -12.79
C ARG A 208 -4.05 8.43 -11.53
N PHE A 209 -4.71 8.87 -10.45
CA PHE A 209 -4.01 9.23 -9.21
C PHE A 209 -3.31 8.03 -8.54
N PRO A 210 -3.95 6.86 -8.32
CA PRO A 210 -3.24 5.66 -7.84
C PRO A 210 -2.04 5.26 -8.71
N LEU A 211 -2.16 5.33 -10.04
CA LEU A 211 -1.06 5.00 -10.95
C LEU A 211 0.08 6.03 -10.93
N GLU A 212 -0.23 7.31 -10.76
CA GLU A 212 0.74 8.38 -10.59
C GLU A 212 1.50 8.30 -9.25
N ILE A 213 0.92 7.68 -8.22
CA ILE A 213 1.64 7.34 -6.98
C ILE A 213 2.52 6.11 -7.20
N PHE A 214 1.97 5.07 -7.84
CA PHE A 214 2.69 3.83 -8.07
C PHE A 214 3.95 4.03 -8.94
N ARG A 215 3.84 4.72 -10.08
CA ARG A 215 4.95 4.80 -11.05
C ARG A 215 6.25 5.41 -10.49
N PRO A 216 6.25 6.58 -9.81
CA PRO A 216 7.47 7.17 -9.27
C PRO A 216 7.97 6.47 -8.00
N SER A 217 7.05 5.84 -7.25
CA SER A 217 7.39 5.07 -6.05
C SER A 217 8.07 3.73 -6.40
N VAL A 218 7.92 3.26 -7.65
CA VAL A 218 8.70 2.17 -8.24
C VAL A 218 9.92 2.76 -8.97
N ARG A 219 11.15 2.49 -8.50
CA ARG A 219 12.36 2.95 -9.21
C ARG A 219 12.43 2.37 -10.65
N PRO A 220 12.85 3.15 -11.67
CA PRO A 220 13.06 2.66 -13.05
C PRO A 220 14.09 1.52 -13.20
N SER A 221 14.88 1.23 -12.16
CA SER A 221 15.83 0.10 -12.13
C SER A 221 15.16 -1.26 -11.92
N VAL A 222 13.83 -1.30 -11.80
CA VAL A 222 13.04 -2.53 -11.85
C VAL A 222 12.89 -2.93 -13.31
N ARG A 223 13.69 -3.90 -13.76
CA ARG A 223 13.29 -4.79 -14.87
C ARG A 223 11.94 -5.34 -14.43
N THR A 224 10.86 -4.87 -15.06
CA THR A 224 9.52 -5.40 -14.87
C THR A 224 9.62 -6.91 -15.08
N SER A 225 9.59 -7.66 -13.97
CA SER A 225 9.51 -9.10 -14.06
C SER A 225 8.17 -9.43 -14.70
N ARG A 226 8.05 -10.67 -15.21
CA ARG A 226 6.85 -11.14 -15.90
C ARG A 226 5.54 -10.86 -15.15
N TRP A 227 5.56 -10.57 -13.86
CA TRP A 227 4.42 -10.16 -13.04
C TRP A 227 3.83 -8.78 -13.35
N ALA A 228 4.62 -7.79 -13.79
CA ALA A 228 4.06 -6.50 -14.22
C ALA A 228 3.49 -6.58 -15.64
N SER A 229 4.10 -7.41 -16.50
CA SER A 229 3.51 -7.78 -17.79
C SER A 229 2.31 -8.73 -17.63
N ASP A 230 2.29 -9.57 -16.60
CA ASP A 230 1.16 -10.44 -16.23
C ASP A 230 0.10 -9.63 -15.49
N PHE A 231 0.42 -8.50 -14.85
CA PHE A 231 -0.58 -7.52 -14.42
C PHE A 231 -1.23 -6.87 -15.65
N GLN A 232 -0.44 -6.52 -16.67
CA GLN A 232 -0.97 -6.12 -17.99
C GLN A 232 -1.76 -7.23 -18.71
N GLN A 233 -1.42 -8.52 -18.54
CA GLN A 233 -2.09 -9.65 -19.21
C GLN A 233 -3.25 -10.27 -18.40
N GLN A 234 -3.20 -10.28 -17.07
CA GLN A 234 -4.23 -10.84 -16.17
C GLN A 234 -5.30 -9.81 -15.79
N THR A 235 -5.02 -8.50 -15.86
CA THR A 235 -6.08 -7.48 -15.77
C THR A 235 -6.85 -7.33 -17.08
N GLY A 236 -6.60 -8.19 -18.08
CA GLY A 236 -7.41 -8.37 -19.26
C GLY A 236 -8.13 -7.10 -19.68
N TRP A 237 -7.42 -6.18 -20.34
CA TRP A 237 -8.10 -5.39 -21.35
C TRP A 237 -8.54 -6.38 -22.44
N MET A 238 -9.68 -7.04 -22.22
CA MET A 238 -10.55 -7.37 -23.32
C MET A 238 -11.11 -6.04 -23.80
N ALA A 239 -10.48 -5.51 -24.85
CA ALA A 239 -11.19 -4.75 -25.86
C ALA A 239 -12.24 -5.68 -26.51
N ALA A 240 -13.32 -5.94 -25.79
CA ALA A 240 -14.53 -6.60 -26.25
C ALA A 240 -15.67 -6.15 -25.34
N GLY A 241 -16.30 -5.03 -25.73
CA GLY A 241 -17.64 -4.64 -25.29
C GLY A 241 -17.90 -4.52 -23.79
N ILE A 242 -17.64 -3.34 -23.22
CA ILE A 242 -18.48 -2.84 -22.11
C ILE A 242 -19.52 -1.90 -22.72
N THR A 243 -20.33 -2.45 -23.62
CA THR A 243 -21.65 -1.91 -23.96
C THR A 243 -22.65 -2.41 -22.93
N HIS A 244 -23.35 -1.46 -22.30
CA HIS A 244 -24.67 -1.58 -21.66
C HIS A 244 -25.00 -2.85 -20.85
N ASN A 245 -25.41 -2.63 -19.59
CA ASN A 245 -26.10 -3.58 -18.71
C ASN A 245 -25.30 -4.84 -18.29
N ARG A 246 -24.55 -4.75 -17.19
CA ARG A 246 -24.44 -5.76 -16.10
C ARG A 246 -23.19 -5.56 -15.23
N LEU A 247 -23.08 -4.40 -14.58
CA LEU A 247 -22.21 -4.22 -13.43
C LEU A 247 -23.03 -3.71 -12.23
N SER A 248 -24.07 -4.47 -11.89
CA SER A 248 -24.89 -4.28 -10.69
C SER A 248 -24.54 -5.26 -9.56
N SER A 249 -23.55 -6.15 -9.73
CA SER A 249 -23.22 -7.14 -8.71
C SER A 249 -22.02 -6.74 -7.86
N ALA A 250 -22.21 -6.82 -6.54
CA ALA A 250 -21.22 -6.54 -5.50
C ALA A 250 -19.94 -7.41 -5.56
N SER A 251 -19.88 -8.42 -6.43
CA SER A 251 -18.73 -9.31 -6.61
C SER A 251 -17.63 -8.72 -7.50
N SER A 252 -17.97 -7.84 -8.44
CA SER A 252 -17.00 -7.21 -9.36
C SER A 252 -16.19 -6.10 -8.67
N LEU A 253 -16.82 -5.36 -7.74
CA LEU A 253 -16.14 -4.37 -6.90
C LEU A 253 -15.19 -5.02 -5.89
N ARG A 254 -15.46 -6.25 -5.43
CA ARG A 254 -14.58 -6.98 -4.50
C ARG A 254 -13.24 -7.40 -5.11
N ARG A 255 -13.14 -7.53 -6.44
CA ARG A 255 -11.88 -7.86 -7.13
C ARG A 255 -11.01 -6.65 -7.45
N LEU A 256 -11.52 -5.44 -7.25
CA LEU A 256 -10.80 -4.18 -7.49
C LEU A 256 -9.88 -3.75 -6.34
N ALA A 257 -9.79 -4.56 -5.27
CA ALA A 257 -8.76 -4.42 -4.23
C ALA A 257 -7.43 -4.99 -4.74
N ALA A 258 -6.86 -4.38 -5.79
CA ALA A 258 -5.50 -4.67 -6.19
C ALA A 258 -4.57 -4.01 -5.17
N THR A 259 -4.09 -4.79 -4.22
CA THR A 259 -2.91 -4.44 -3.43
C THR A 259 -1.72 -4.33 -4.38
N ILE A 260 -1.18 -3.13 -4.52
CA ILE A 260 -0.04 -2.89 -5.40
C ILE A 260 1.24 -3.07 -4.59
N PHE A 261 1.96 -4.16 -4.84
CA PHE A 261 3.27 -4.43 -4.25
C PHE A 261 4.39 -3.71 -5.02
N MET A 262 5.30 -3.10 -4.28
CA MET A 262 6.52 -2.45 -4.74
C MET A 262 7.73 -3.11 -4.06
N PHE A 263 8.82 -3.29 -4.82
CA PHE A 263 10.04 -3.91 -4.30
C PHE A 263 11.16 -2.86 -4.23
N PRO A 264 11.66 -2.53 -3.04
CA PRO A 264 12.80 -1.64 -2.87
C PRO A 264 14.10 -2.31 -3.37
N ALA A 265 14.98 -1.52 -3.98
CA ALA A 265 16.21 -2.04 -4.61
C ALA A 265 17.42 -1.96 -3.67
N ALA A 266 18.10 -3.08 -3.41
CA ALA A 266 19.40 -3.11 -2.72
C ALA A 266 20.45 -4.03 -3.40
N GLY A 267 21.62 -3.45 -3.72
CA GLY A 267 22.96 -4.01 -3.46
C GLY A 267 23.59 -5.16 -4.29
N CYS A 268 24.41 -4.77 -5.29
CA CYS A 268 25.73 -5.30 -5.72
C CYS A 268 26.02 -6.63 -6.48
N ARG A 269 26.79 -6.42 -7.57
CA ARG A 269 27.80 -7.22 -8.32
C ARG A 269 27.35 -8.39 -9.24
N LEU A 270 27.45 -8.09 -10.55
CA LEU A 270 27.38 -9.04 -11.66
C LEU A 270 28.52 -10.08 -11.61
N ILE A 271 28.15 -11.36 -11.60
CA ILE A 271 28.91 -12.42 -12.26
C ILE A 271 28.28 -12.66 -13.64
N ARG A 272 29.12 -12.65 -14.68
CA ARG A 272 28.78 -12.87 -16.10
C ARG A 272 28.51 -14.35 -16.42
N ARG A 273 27.78 -14.54 -17.53
CA ARG A 273 27.51 -15.78 -18.33
C ARG A 273 26.27 -16.56 -17.83
N PHE A 274 25.27 -16.86 -18.65
CA PHE A 274 25.38 -17.70 -19.85
C PHE A 274 24.35 -17.38 -20.95
N ARG A 275 24.73 -17.74 -22.18
CA ARG A 275 24.02 -17.57 -23.46
C ARG A 275 22.78 -18.48 -23.58
N TRP A 276 21.79 -17.95 -24.28
CA TRP A 276 20.68 -18.69 -24.90
C TRP A 276 21.17 -19.64 -25.99
N ALA A 277 20.61 -20.85 -26.04
CA ALA A 277 20.55 -21.66 -27.24
C ALA A 277 19.09 -21.79 -27.69
N ARG A 278 18.90 -21.55 -28.98
CA ARG A 278 17.68 -21.61 -29.77
C ARG A 278 17.14 -23.05 -29.83
N LEU A 279 15.84 -23.19 -30.00
CA LEU A 279 15.29 -23.89 -31.16
C LEU A 279 13.85 -23.45 -31.40
N SER A 280 13.65 -23.01 -32.64
CA SER A 280 12.42 -22.51 -33.23
C SER A 280 11.75 -23.59 -34.07
N ALA A 281 10.43 -23.41 -34.27
CA ALA A 281 9.63 -23.89 -35.40
C ALA A 281 9.28 -25.40 -35.40
N ALA A 282 8.11 -25.84 -35.87
CA ALA A 282 6.87 -25.22 -36.32
C ALA A 282 5.84 -26.36 -36.57
N VAL A 283 4.63 -25.97 -37.01
CA VAL A 283 3.73 -26.71 -37.93
C VAL A 283 2.46 -27.32 -37.29
N ARG A 284 1.36 -26.58 -37.52
CA ARG A 284 0.03 -26.99 -38.01
C ARG A 284 -0.65 -28.22 -37.39
N ALA A 285 -1.76 -27.97 -36.70
CA ALA A 285 -3.11 -28.29 -37.17
C ALA A 285 -4.08 -27.30 -36.54
#